data_AF-A0A7K7M3Q3-F1
#
_entry.id   AF-A0A7K7M3Q3-F1
#
_cell.length_a   1.000
_cell.length_b   1.000
_cell.length_c   1.000
_cell.angle_alpha   90.00
_cell.angle_beta   90.00
_cell.angle_gamma   90.00
#
_symmetry.space_group_name_H-M   'P 1'
#
loop_
_entity.id
_entity.type
_entity.pdbx_description
1 polymer ?
#
loop_
_entity_poly.entity_id
_entity_poly.type
_entity_poly.pdbx_seq_one_letter_code
_entity_poly.pdbx_strand_id
1 'polypeptide(L)'
;TRYQWLERPLCSPTPAEGRTVFTDAGRKTQKAVCIWQQEGEWLQHLIKSEPGDSLQTLELRAVCWAFQTWDREPLNVVSDSLYVVRVVRRIEDALIRETQNQRLGELFL
;
A
#
# COMPACT_ATOMS: atom_id res chain seq x y z
N THR A 1 28.19 -23.21 3.22
CA THR A 1 27.35 -22.27 2.46
C THR A 1 26.13 -21.96 3.32
N ARG A 2 26.26 -20.94 4.18
CA ARG A 2 25.39 -20.71 5.35
C ARG A 2 24.49 -19.51 5.01
N TYR A 3 23.19 -19.57 5.32
CA TYR A 3 22.20 -18.48 5.25
C TYR A 3 21.28 -18.32 4.03
N GLN A 4 21.12 -19.31 3.14
CA GLN A 4 20.16 -19.21 2.02
C GLN A 4 18.66 -19.27 2.43
N TRP A 5 18.35 -19.45 3.72
CA TRP A 5 16.99 -19.67 4.25
C TRP A 5 16.51 -18.59 5.23
N LEU A 6 17.26 -17.51 5.44
CA LEU A 6 16.70 -16.34 6.11
C LEU A 6 15.86 -15.64 5.05
N GLU A 7 14.55 -15.87 5.08
CA GLU A 7 13.60 -15.12 4.26
C GLU A 7 13.92 -13.63 4.43
N ARG A 8 14.23 -12.97 3.30
CA ARG A 8 14.56 -11.55 3.31
C ARG A 8 13.29 -10.82 3.74
N PRO A 9 13.33 -9.98 4.79
CA PRO A 9 12.14 -9.22 5.19
C PRO A 9 11.59 -8.43 4.02
N LEU A 10 10.27 -8.44 3.83
CA LEU A 10 9.55 -7.67 2.83
C LEU A 10 9.71 -6.17 3.09
N CYS A 11 9.79 -5.76 4.36
CA CYS A 11 10.03 -4.38 4.75
C CYS A 11 11.50 -4.07 5.05
N SER A 12 12.02 -2.98 4.48
CA SER A 12 13.36 -2.44 4.77
C SER A 12 13.28 -1.24 5.73
N PRO A 13 14.20 -1.11 6.71
CA PRO A 13 14.26 0.07 7.60
C PRO A 13 14.79 1.32 6.89
N THR A 14 15.49 1.16 5.78
CA THR A 14 15.97 2.25 4.91
C THR A 14 15.21 2.25 3.59
N PRO A 15 15.11 3.39 2.89
CA PRO A 15 14.53 3.43 1.55
C PRO A 15 15.16 2.38 0.62
N ALA A 16 14.33 1.68 -0.13
CA ALA A 16 14.78 0.70 -1.10
C ALA A 16 15.27 1.40 -2.38
N GLU A 17 16.18 0.76 -3.11
CA GLU A 17 16.56 1.16 -4.45
C GLU A 17 15.42 0.80 -5.41
N GLY A 18 14.43 1.69 -5.51
CA GLY A 18 13.20 1.45 -6.25
C GLY A 18 12.33 2.69 -6.36
N ARG A 19 11.19 2.55 -7.03
CA ARG A 19 10.27 3.66 -7.28
C ARG A 19 9.70 4.21 -5.97
N THR A 20 9.44 5.51 -5.94
CA THR A 20 8.70 6.15 -4.85
C THR A 20 7.29 6.53 -5.30
N VAL A 21 6.30 6.07 -4.54
CA VAL A 21 4.88 6.33 -4.77
C VAL A 21 4.33 7.09 -3.58
N PHE A 22 3.71 8.23 -3.84
CA PHE A 22 3.02 9.04 -2.85
C PHE A 22 1.53 8.71 -2.90
N THR A 23 0.93 8.43 -1.75
CA THR A 23 -0.49 8.07 -1.65
C THR A 23 -1.22 9.05 -0.74
N ASP A 24 -2.44 9.43 -1.13
CA ASP A 24 -3.34 10.25 -0.32
C ASP A 24 -4.80 9.84 -0.61
N ALA A 25 -5.70 10.09 0.33
CA ALA A 25 -7.14 9.94 0.13
C ALA A 25 -7.93 11.09 0.75
N GLY A 26 -8.95 11.56 0.03
CA GLY A 26 -9.82 12.62 0.49
C GLY A 26 -11.22 12.10 0.85
N ARG A 27 -11.64 12.29 2.10
CA ARG A 27 -13.02 11.95 2.52
C ARG A 27 -14.07 12.76 1.74
N LYS A 28 -13.84 14.07 1.58
CA LYS A 28 -14.77 14.97 0.87
C LYS A 28 -14.81 14.68 -0.63
N THR A 29 -13.67 14.35 -1.21
CA THR A 29 -13.55 14.04 -2.65
C THR A 29 -13.98 12.61 -2.97
N GLN A 30 -14.07 11.74 -1.95
CA GLN A 30 -14.37 10.32 -2.08
C GLN A 30 -13.43 9.61 -3.07
N LYS A 31 -12.15 9.98 -3.03
CA LYS A 31 -11.12 9.49 -3.94
C LYS A 31 -9.82 9.25 -3.20
N ALA A 32 -9.08 8.27 -3.67
CA ALA A 32 -7.67 8.07 -3.38
C ALA A 32 -6.83 8.38 -4.63
N VAL A 33 -5.58 8.77 -4.42
CA VAL A 33 -4.63 9.04 -5.50
C VAL A 33 -3.29 8.40 -5.17
N CYS A 34 -2.64 7.86 -6.20
CA CYS A 34 -1.25 7.46 -6.16
C CYS A 34 -0.48 8.29 -7.19
N ILE A 35 0.63 8.90 -6.80
CA ILE A 35 1.47 9.72 -7.67
C ILE A 35 2.88 9.17 -7.63
N TRP A 36 3.52 9.03 -8.79
CA TRP A 36 4.90 8.56 -8.90
C TRP A 36 5.61 9.24 -10.06
N GLN A 37 6.94 9.19 -10.03
CA GLN A 37 7.77 9.67 -11.14
C GLN A 37 8.22 8.50 -12.01
N GLN A 38 8.17 8.69 -13.33
CA GLN A 38 8.67 7.76 -14.33
C GLN A 38 9.29 8.53 -15.49
N GLU A 39 10.54 8.23 -15.83
CA GLU A 39 11.27 8.84 -16.96
C GLU A 39 11.27 10.38 -16.95
N GLY A 40 11.27 10.98 -15.75
CA GLY A 40 11.26 12.43 -15.56
C GLY A 40 9.87 13.05 -15.50
N GLU A 41 8.81 12.30 -15.82
CA GLU A 41 7.42 12.78 -15.77
C GLU A 41 6.70 12.31 -14.50
N TRP A 42 5.77 13.14 -14.03
CA TRP A 42 4.89 12.80 -12.91
C TRP A 42 3.61 12.14 -13.43
N LEU A 43 3.38 10.91 -13.01
CA LEU A 43 2.19 10.13 -13.34
C LEU A 43 1.28 10.02 -12.12
N GLN A 44 -0.02 9.84 -12.36
CA GLN A 44 -1.01 9.68 -11.30
C GLN A 44 -2.02 8.58 -11.64
N HIS A 45 -2.53 7.93 -10.60
CA HIS A 45 -3.64 6.99 -10.66
C HIS A 45 -4.72 7.40 -9.67
N LEU A 46 -5.96 7.58 -10.16
CA LEU A 46 -7.10 7.99 -9.35
C LEU A 46 -8.00 6.78 -9.06
N ILE A 47 -8.25 6.55 -7.79
CA ILE A 47 -9.12 5.49 -7.29
C ILE A 47 -10.40 6.14 -6.78
N LYS A 48 -11.54 5.74 -7.33
CA LYS A 48 -12.85 6.19 -6.85
C LYS A 48 -13.32 5.30 -5.71
N SER A 49 -14.00 5.88 -4.73
CA SER A 49 -14.61 5.11 -3.65
C SER A 49 -15.76 4.23 -4.14
N GLU A 50 -15.96 3.11 -3.47
CA GLU A 50 -17.15 2.28 -3.57
C GLU A 50 -18.08 2.49 -2.36
N PRO A 51 -19.37 2.10 -2.47
CA PRO A 51 -20.29 2.15 -1.34
C PRO A 51 -19.72 1.40 -0.13
N GLY A 52 -19.67 2.06 1.03
CA GLY A 52 -19.12 1.50 2.26
C GLY A 52 -17.62 1.77 2.48
N ASP A 53 -16.92 2.38 1.52
CA ASP A 53 -15.55 2.81 1.74
C ASP A 53 -15.48 3.96 2.76
N SER A 54 -14.68 3.74 3.80
CA SER A 54 -14.25 4.76 4.75
C SER A 54 -13.01 5.50 4.23
N LEU A 55 -12.59 6.56 4.92
CA LEU A 55 -11.32 7.22 4.59
C LEU A 55 -10.14 6.24 4.71
N GLN A 56 -10.11 5.46 5.79
CA GLN A 56 -9.04 4.52 6.07
C GLN A 56 -8.95 3.39 5.03
N THR A 57 -10.11 2.92 4.53
CA THR A 57 -10.10 1.90 3.46
C THR A 57 -9.68 2.48 2.12
N LEU A 58 -9.94 3.75 1.84
CA LEU A 58 -9.43 4.42 0.63
C LEU A 58 -7.91 4.62 0.68
N GLU A 59 -7.39 5.09 1.83
CA GLU A 59 -5.94 5.21 2.04
C GLU A 59 -5.27 3.84 1.86
N LEU A 60 -5.84 2.79 2.45
CA LEU A 60 -5.30 1.43 2.32
C LEU A 60 -5.36 0.94 0.87
N ARG A 61 -6.46 1.20 0.17
CA ARG A 61 -6.64 0.81 -1.24
C ARG A 61 -5.61 1.47 -2.15
N ALA A 62 -5.23 2.71 -1.90
CA ALA A 62 -4.15 3.39 -2.61
C ALA A 62 -2.83 2.61 -2.49
N VAL A 63 -2.50 2.20 -1.27
CA VAL A 63 -1.28 1.44 -0.99
C VAL A 63 -1.34 0.02 -1.57
N CYS A 64 -2.48 -0.67 -1.47
CA CYS A 64 -2.66 -1.98 -2.12
C CYS A 64 -2.49 -1.88 -3.63
N TRP A 65 -3.08 -0.86 -4.26
CA TRP A 65 -2.90 -0.63 -5.69
C TRP A 65 -1.43 -0.42 -6.07
N ALA A 66 -0.67 0.35 -5.26
CA ALA A 66 0.75 0.57 -5.51
C ALA A 66 1.54 -0.75 -5.44
N PHE A 67 1.31 -1.58 -4.41
CA PHE A 67 1.97 -2.89 -4.29
C PHE A 67 1.57 -3.87 -5.39
N GLN A 68 0.31 -3.88 -5.81
CA GLN A 68 -0.16 -4.73 -6.92
C GLN A 68 0.40 -4.29 -8.28
N THR A 69 0.63 -2.98 -8.45
CA THR A 69 1.16 -2.44 -9.71
C THR A 69 2.65 -2.77 -9.88
N TRP A 70 3.40 -2.80 -8.78
CA TRP A 70 4.84 -3.03 -8.75
C TRP A 70 5.21 -4.20 -7.83
N ASP A 71 4.59 -5.35 -8.07
CA ASP A 71 4.71 -6.56 -7.24
C ASP A 71 6.06 -7.29 -7.39
N ARG A 72 6.83 -6.96 -8.43
CA ARG A 72 8.10 -7.63 -8.79
C ARG A 72 9.35 -6.77 -8.58
N GLU A 73 9.20 -5.54 -8.11
CA GLU A 73 10.32 -4.62 -7.89
C GLU A 73 10.26 -3.97 -6.50
N PRO A 74 11.40 -3.54 -5.93
CA PRO A 74 11.38 -2.81 -4.67
C PRO A 74 10.58 -1.51 -4.79
N LEU A 75 9.77 -1.21 -3.78
CA LEU A 75 8.87 -0.06 -3.78
C LEU A 75 8.98 0.74 -2.49
N ASN A 76 9.07 2.06 -2.61
CA ASN A 76 8.93 3.00 -1.51
C ASN A 76 7.53 3.61 -1.55
N VAL A 77 6.72 3.36 -0.53
CA VAL A 77 5.39 3.97 -0.40
C VAL A 77 5.43 5.06 0.66
N VAL A 78 5.08 6.28 0.28
CA VAL A 78 4.98 7.44 1.16
C VAL A 78 3.51 7.75 1.39
N SER A 79 3.07 7.61 2.64
CA SER A 79 1.69 7.86 3.07
C SER A 79 1.69 8.69 4.34
N ASP A 80 0.76 9.63 4.45
CA ASP A 80 0.48 10.38 5.68
C ASP A 80 -0.49 9.64 6.62
N SER A 81 -1.10 8.55 6.15
CA SER A 81 -1.95 7.68 6.96
C SER A 81 -1.13 6.81 7.90
N LEU A 82 -1.04 7.24 9.17
CA LEU A 82 -0.41 6.45 10.23
C LEU A 82 -1.10 5.09 10.44
N TYR A 83 -2.39 5.00 10.11
CA TYR A 83 -3.14 3.74 10.13
C TYR A 83 -2.57 2.77 9.10
N VAL A 84 -2.51 3.16 7.83
CA VAL A 84 -2.03 2.30 6.73
C VAL A 84 -0.57 1.92 6.91
N VAL A 85 0.30 2.88 7.27
CA VAL A 85 1.73 2.59 7.53
C VAL A 85 1.90 1.53 8.61
N ARG A 86 1.06 1.54 9.66
CA ARG A 86 1.09 0.53 10.73
C ARG A 86 0.54 -0.83 10.29
N VAL A 87 -0.46 -0.85 9.40
CA VAL A 87 -0.99 -2.09 8.81
C VAL A 87 0.10 -2.76 7.99
N VAL A 88 0.70 -2.04 7.03
CA VAL A 88 1.74 -2.57 6.13
C VAL A 88 2.94 -3.11 6.91
N ARG A 89 3.41 -2.39 7.92
CA ARG A 89 4.55 -2.83 8.75
C ARG A 89 4.29 -4.09 9.58
N ARG A 90 3.04 -4.49 9.75
CA ARG A 90 2.65 -5.64 10.58
C ARG A 90 2.10 -6.80 9.77
N ILE A 91 1.68 -6.55 8.52
CA ILE A 91 0.98 -7.55 7.72
C ILE A 91 1.89 -8.72 7.32
N GLU A 92 3.20 -8.47 7.19
CA GLU A 92 4.21 -9.48 6.86
C GLU A 92 4.18 -10.68 7.82
N ASP A 93 4.07 -10.42 9.13
CA ASP A 93 4.04 -11.46 10.17
C ASP A 93 2.62 -11.79 10.67
N ALA A 94 1.57 -11.22 10.04
CA ALA A 94 0.21 -11.34 10.52
C ALA A 94 -0.51 -12.56 9.95
N LEU A 95 -1.20 -13.31 10.83
CA LEU A 95 -2.24 -14.25 10.40
C LEU A 95 -3.55 -13.48 10.20
N ILE A 96 -4.01 -13.36 8.95
CA ILE A 96 -5.29 -12.73 8.64
C ILE A 96 -6.40 -13.66 9.09
N ARG A 97 -7.17 -13.21 10.09
CA ARG A 97 -8.42 -13.85 10.49
C ARG A 97 -9.56 -13.20 9.70
N GLU A 98 -10.58 -13.98 9.34
CA GLU A 98 -11.78 -13.46 8.70
C GLU A 98 -12.36 -12.27 9.50
N THR A 99 -12.53 -11.15 8.81
CA THR A 99 -13.05 -9.90 9.37
C THR A 99 -14.54 -9.81 9.14
N GLN A 100 -15.29 -9.29 10.12
CA GLN A 100 -16.72 -8.97 9.96
C GLN A 100 -16.94 -7.85 8.92
N ASN A 101 -15.93 -7.01 8.69
CA ASN A 101 -15.95 -6.02 7.62
C ASN A 101 -15.46 -6.69 6.31
N GLN A 102 -16.41 -7.16 5.50
CA GLN A 102 -16.14 -7.82 4.21
C GLN A 102 -15.23 -6.97 3.32
N ARG A 103 -15.51 -5.66 3.25
CA ARG A 103 -14.76 -4.72 2.41
C ARG A 103 -13.28 -4.63 2.81
N LEU A 104 -12.99 -4.62 4.11
CA LEU A 104 -11.62 -4.62 4.58
C LEU A 104 -10.90 -5.94 4.22
N GLY A 105 -11.61 -7.07 4.28
CA GLY A 105 -11.07 -8.39 3.91
C GLY A 105 -10.68 -8.46 2.44
N GLU A 106 -11.51 -7.92 1.55
CA GLU A 106 -11.24 -7.85 0.10
C GLU A 106 -9.95 -7.10 -0.25
N LEU A 107 -9.44 -6.22 0.61
CA LEU A 107 -8.20 -5.47 0.36
C LEU A 107 -6.93 -6.30 0.61
N PHE A 108 -7.04 -7.46 1.28
CA PHE A 108 -5.92 -8.32 1.63
C PHE A 108 -5.98 -9.71 0.97
N LEU A 109 -7.00 -10.00 0.16
CA LEU A 109 -7.12 -11.20 -0.67
C LEU A 109 -6.58 -10.94 -2.07
#